data_AF-A0A955V5R0-F1
#
_entry.id   AF-A0A955V5R0-F1
#
_cell.length_a   1.000
_cell.length_b   1.000
_cell.length_c   1.000
_cell.angle_alpha   90.00
_cell.angle_beta   90.00
_cell.angle_gamma   90.00
#
_symmetry.space_group_name_H-M   'P 1'
#
loop_
_entity.id
_entity.type
_entity.pdbx_description
1 polymer ?
#
loop_
_entity_poly.entity_id
_entity_poly.type
_entity_poly.pdbx_seq_one_letter_code
_entity_poly.pdbx_strand_id
1 'polypeptide(L)'
;MFALLGKGLTNLEIAQVLEISPATVRTHVTAILKALNVSNRTEAVGLHLDRGEPTSCTALTAVLARPAIAVLPVTPLSSDPRVEAVARGLTCDLSCLLARYRTFPVIAYDSVRGLATPTPDGFAAVGEELRARYLVGATLRLRAATWRLVAFADDAITHERLWNERYDFADSELFDVQDEVVERLAASAYAALTAKLAPARDGAPVADGLSAWTKAHAGLAAWAARDVAGWREATRHFTDAVARDPALVLAHFGLGLTSYAGILNQWGDDGAARASLAACADRCASLAPHAGEGPFLWARLAMIQKDLGTAQRHLEDAIELNPSFAMAHAVLAQVLQLDEQADPAMEAMKNAVRLGPRSFVAGLATMHFAREEYESALNESCRALAIAPTYAYARMVAAAAAWWIGDRGRAATLYAELKRTRPDFVPAVFVATFGPRVASVQRVQQALEALDLSHRPG
;
A
#
# COMPACT_ATOMS: atom_id res chain seq x y z
N MET A 1 -25.89 -20.80 15.78
CA MET A 1 -25.74 -21.72 14.63
C MET A 1 -25.91 -21.05 13.27
N PHE A 2 -26.95 -20.23 13.05
CA PHE A 2 -27.17 -19.53 11.77
C PHE A 2 -26.03 -18.58 11.37
N ALA A 3 -25.51 -17.81 12.32
CA ALA A 3 -24.33 -16.95 12.11
C ALA A 3 -23.04 -17.74 11.77
N LEU A 4 -22.92 -19.00 12.22
CA LEU A 4 -21.76 -19.86 11.90
C LEU A 4 -21.89 -20.45 10.50
N LEU A 5 -23.11 -20.75 10.05
CA LEU A 5 -23.38 -21.09 8.64
C LEU A 5 -23.06 -19.91 7.72
N GLY A 6 -23.40 -18.68 8.13
CA GLY A 6 -23.08 -17.45 7.40
C GLY A 6 -21.57 -17.20 7.19
N LYS A 7 -20.73 -17.81 8.03
CA LYS A 7 -19.25 -17.76 7.93
C LYS A 7 -18.67 -18.86 7.04
N GLY A 8 -19.49 -19.70 6.41
CA GLY A 8 -19.04 -20.77 5.51
C GLY A 8 -18.49 -22.03 6.20
N LEU A 9 -18.66 -22.15 7.52
CA LEU A 9 -18.12 -23.29 8.30
C LEU A 9 -18.83 -24.61 7.97
N THR A 10 -18.06 -25.70 7.92
CA THR A 10 -18.54 -27.07 7.76
C THR A 10 -19.27 -27.57 9.01
N ASN A 11 -20.00 -28.68 8.89
CA ASN A 11 -20.68 -29.29 10.06
C ASN A 11 -19.70 -29.71 11.16
N LEU A 12 -18.47 -30.08 10.79
CA LEU A 12 -17.45 -30.53 11.73
C LEU A 12 -16.91 -29.33 12.52
N GLU A 13 -16.64 -28.22 11.84
CA GLU A 13 -16.18 -26.99 12.48
C GLU A 13 -17.28 -26.37 13.36
N ILE A 14 -18.53 -26.38 12.90
CA ILE A 14 -19.68 -25.92 13.72
C ILE A 14 -19.85 -26.81 14.95
N ALA A 15 -19.65 -28.13 14.81
CA ALA A 15 -19.72 -29.08 15.92
C ALA A 15 -18.63 -28.82 16.96
N GLN A 16 -17.41 -28.49 16.52
CA GLN A 16 -16.30 -28.11 17.39
C GLN A 16 -16.57 -26.79 18.11
N VAL A 17 -17.03 -25.76 17.39
CA VAL A 17 -17.33 -24.43 17.96
C VAL A 17 -18.47 -24.47 18.98
N LEU A 18 -19.47 -25.33 18.77
CA LEU A 18 -20.65 -25.43 19.63
C LEU A 18 -20.56 -26.57 20.65
N GLU A 19 -19.45 -27.33 20.68
CA GLU A 19 -19.25 -28.50 21.54
C GLU A 19 -20.41 -29.52 21.47
N ILE A 20 -20.97 -29.75 20.28
CA ILE A 20 -22.06 -30.70 20.03
C ILE A 20 -21.69 -31.70 18.94
N SER A 21 -22.41 -32.82 18.85
CA SER A 21 -22.13 -33.83 17.83
C SER A 21 -22.39 -33.31 16.40
N PRO A 22 -21.59 -33.71 15.38
CA PRO A 22 -21.86 -33.37 13.99
C PRO A 22 -23.24 -33.84 13.47
N ALA A 23 -23.79 -34.91 14.06
CA ALA A 23 -25.14 -35.38 13.75
C ALA A 23 -26.22 -34.41 14.27
N THR A 24 -26.00 -33.84 15.46
CA THR A 24 -26.84 -32.80 16.05
C THR A 24 -26.80 -31.53 15.19
N VAL A 25 -25.62 -31.10 14.74
CA VAL A 25 -25.47 -29.96 13.82
C VAL A 25 -26.25 -30.20 12.54
N ARG A 26 -26.09 -31.37 11.90
CA ARG A 26 -26.80 -31.71 10.66
C ARG A 26 -28.32 -31.59 10.82
N THR A 27 -28.86 -32.12 11.91
CA THR A 27 -30.29 -32.06 12.24
C THR A 27 -30.79 -30.63 12.33
N HIS A 28 -30.05 -29.78 13.05
CA HIS A 28 -30.41 -28.36 13.18
C HIS A 28 -30.25 -27.61 11.86
N VAL A 29 -29.26 -27.94 11.02
CA VAL A 29 -29.10 -27.29 9.71
C VAL A 29 -30.28 -27.63 8.83
N THR A 30 -30.68 -28.91 8.77
CA THR A 30 -31.86 -29.34 8.02
C THR A 30 -33.14 -28.65 8.51
N ALA A 31 -33.32 -28.51 9.84
CA ALA A 31 -34.45 -27.78 10.41
C ALA A 31 -34.46 -26.30 10.00
N ILE A 32 -33.29 -25.64 9.99
CA ILE A 32 -33.13 -24.25 9.54
C ILE A 32 -33.46 -24.11 8.05
N LEU A 33 -32.92 -24.97 7.19
CA LEU A 33 -33.20 -24.93 5.74
C LEU A 33 -34.70 -25.09 5.47
N LYS A 34 -35.35 -26.02 6.19
CA LYS A 34 -36.80 -26.24 6.10
C LYS A 34 -37.61 -25.04 6.59
N ALA A 35 -37.20 -24.41 7.69
CA ALA A 35 -37.87 -23.23 8.24
C ALA A 35 -37.73 -22.00 7.32
N LEU A 36 -36.65 -21.93 6.54
CA LEU A 36 -36.38 -20.85 5.59
C LEU A 36 -36.90 -21.14 4.17
N ASN A 37 -37.48 -22.32 3.95
CA ASN A 37 -37.96 -22.78 2.64
C ASN A 37 -36.88 -22.73 1.53
N VAL A 38 -35.66 -23.12 1.87
CA VAL A 38 -34.51 -23.15 0.95
C VAL A 38 -33.95 -24.55 0.80
N SER A 39 -33.39 -24.83 -0.37
CA SER A 39 -32.94 -26.17 -0.75
C SER A 39 -31.51 -26.47 -0.29
N ASN A 40 -30.70 -25.42 -0.09
CA ASN A 40 -29.28 -25.54 0.22
C ASN A 40 -28.79 -24.42 1.15
N ARG A 41 -27.58 -24.60 1.68
CA ARG A 41 -26.96 -23.68 2.64
C ARG A 41 -26.63 -22.33 2.02
N THR A 42 -26.24 -22.30 0.75
CA THR A 42 -25.87 -21.07 0.05
C THR A 42 -27.06 -20.12 -0.04
N GLU A 43 -28.25 -20.64 -0.37
CA GLU A 43 -29.51 -19.89 -0.33
C GLU A 43 -29.87 -19.41 1.07
N ALA A 44 -29.69 -20.26 2.09
CA ALA A 44 -29.95 -19.89 3.48
C ALA A 44 -29.04 -18.75 3.98
N VAL A 45 -27.78 -18.75 3.56
CA VAL A 45 -26.81 -17.70 3.86
C VAL A 45 -27.16 -16.41 3.11
N GLY A 46 -27.59 -16.52 1.85
CA GLY A 46 -28.10 -15.37 1.07
C GLY A 46 -29.26 -14.65 1.77
N LEU A 47 -30.24 -15.40 2.28
CA LEU A 47 -31.36 -14.84 3.04
C LEU A 47 -30.97 -14.27 4.41
N HIS A 48 -29.86 -14.73 5.01
CA HIS A 48 -29.34 -14.15 6.25
C HIS A 48 -28.70 -12.78 6.01
N LEU A 49 -27.93 -12.67 4.93
CA LEU A 49 -27.28 -11.42 4.52
C LEU A 49 -28.32 -10.34 4.18
N ASP A 50 -29.46 -10.75 3.61
CA ASP A 50 -30.59 -9.86 3.32
C ASP A 50 -31.40 -9.44 4.56
N ARG A 51 -31.25 -10.14 5.69
CA ARG A 51 -31.93 -9.85 6.97
C ARG A 51 -31.06 -9.11 7.99
N GLY A 52 -29.81 -8.78 7.64
CA GLY A 52 -29.05 -7.78 8.40
C GLY A 52 -29.69 -6.40 8.25
N GLU A 53 -29.51 -5.53 9.26
CA GLU A 53 -29.91 -4.10 9.20
C GLU A 53 -29.61 -3.48 7.83
N PRO A 54 -30.38 -2.47 7.36
CA PRO A 54 -30.25 -1.86 6.04
C PRO A 54 -28.89 -1.17 5.89
N THR A 55 -27.84 -1.96 5.65
CA THR A 55 -26.45 -1.52 5.53
C THR A 55 -26.07 -1.38 4.05
N SER A 56 -26.92 -1.83 3.11
CA SER A 56 -26.56 -1.86 1.69
C SER A 56 -26.88 -0.58 0.92
N CYS A 57 -27.86 0.24 1.34
CA CYS A 57 -28.24 1.42 0.55
C CYS A 57 -27.32 2.62 0.84
N THR A 58 -27.12 2.99 2.11
CA THR A 58 -26.27 4.13 2.49
C THR A 58 -24.79 3.89 2.20
N ALA A 59 -24.27 2.69 2.45
CA ALA A 59 -22.87 2.36 2.16
C ALA A 59 -22.59 2.38 0.64
N LEU A 60 -23.50 1.86 -0.17
CA LEU A 60 -23.39 1.93 -1.63
C LEU A 60 -23.47 3.37 -2.13
N THR A 61 -24.40 4.19 -1.62
CA THR A 61 -24.48 5.62 -1.95
C THR A 61 -23.20 6.37 -1.57
N ALA A 62 -22.61 6.08 -0.40
CA ALA A 62 -21.36 6.69 0.03
C ALA A 62 -20.16 6.28 -0.83
N VAL A 63 -20.13 5.03 -1.32
CA VAL A 63 -19.10 4.56 -2.27
C VAL A 63 -19.27 5.22 -3.63
N LEU A 64 -20.49 5.29 -4.16
CA LEU A 64 -20.79 5.91 -5.45
C LEU A 64 -20.64 7.43 -5.47
N ALA A 65 -20.67 8.09 -4.31
CA ALA A 65 -20.37 9.51 -4.17
C ALA A 65 -18.87 9.84 -4.24
N ARG A 66 -17.99 8.83 -4.20
CA ARG A 66 -16.54 9.01 -4.34
C ARG A 66 -16.17 9.20 -5.81
N PRO A 67 -15.09 9.91 -6.11
CA PRO A 67 -14.56 9.95 -7.48
C PRO A 67 -14.27 8.54 -7.99
N ALA A 68 -14.87 8.16 -9.11
CA ALA A 68 -14.61 6.86 -9.74
C ALA A 68 -13.44 6.92 -10.74
N ILE A 69 -12.78 5.79 -10.93
CA ILE A 69 -11.80 5.53 -11.99
C ILE A 69 -12.47 4.75 -13.11
N ALA A 70 -12.37 5.23 -14.35
CA ALA A 70 -12.61 4.41 -15.54
C ALA A 70 -11.27 3.98 -16.13
N VAL A 71 -11.12 2.67 -16.40
CA VAL A 71 -9.99 2.15 -17.16
C VAL A 71 -10.39 2.05 -18.62
N LEU A 72 -9.87 2.95 -19.45
CA LEU A 72 -10.16 3.02 -20.87
C LEU A 72 -9.50 1.85 -21.62
N PRO A 73 -10.12 1.35 -22.71
CA PRO A 73 -9.46 0.39 -23.59
C PRO A 73 -8.08 0.85 -24.02
N VAL A 74 -7.07 0.01 -23.81
CA VAL A 74 -5.73 0.26 -24.33
C VAL A 74 -5.81 0.37 -25.85
N THR A 75 -5.25 1.45 -26.39
CA THR A 75 -5.40 1.80 -27.81
C THR A 75 -4.28 1.15 -28.63
N PRO A 76 -4.57 0.18 -29.50
CA PRO A 76 -3.60 -0.36 -30.42
C PRO A 76 -3.29 0.71 -31.50
N LEU A 77 -2.02 1.03 -31.71
CA LEU A 77 -1.58 1.96 -32.77
C LEU A 77 -1.14 1.24 -34.05
N SER A 78 -1.52 -0.03 -34.20
CA SER A 78 -1.29 -0.85 -35.38
C SER A 78 -2.44 -1.85 -35.54
N SER A 79 -2.79 -2.18 -36.78
CA SER A 79 -3.82 -3.18 -37.12
C SER A 79 -3.34 -4.63 -36.97
N ASP A 80 -2.33 -4.88 -36.14
CA ASP A 80 -1.82 -6.23 -35.88
C ASP A 80 -2.73 -6.89 -34.84
N PRO A 81 -3.36 -8.05 -35.16
CA PRO A 81 -4.25 -8.75 -34.24
C PRO A 81 -3.61 -9.11 -32.90
N ARG A 82 -2.29 -9.31 -32.86
CA ARG A 82 -1.55 -9.54 -31.62
C ARG A 82 -1.60 -8.31 -30.71
N VAL A 83 -1.44 -7.12 -31.28
CA VAL A 83 -1.45 -5.85 -30.53
C VAL A 83 -2.84 -5.58 -29.96
N GLU A 84 -3.89 -5.89 -30.71
CA GLU A 84 -5.27 -5.80 -30.23
C GLU A 84 -5.55 -6.78 -29.08
N ALA A 85 -5.09 -8.03 -29.21
CA ALA A 85 -5.27 -9.05 -28.18
C ALA A 85 -4.56 -8.67 -26.86
N VAL A 86 -3.30 -8.22 -26.94
CA VAL A 86 -2.53 -7.76 -25.78
C VAL A 86 -3.16 -6.51 -25.16
N ALA A 87 -3.56 -5.53 -25.96
CA ALA A 87 -4.22 -4.33 -25.48
C ALA A 87 -5.49 -4.66 -24.66
N ARG A 88 -6.30 -5.61 -25.14
CA ARG A 88 -7.48 -6.07 -24.41
C ARG A 88 -7.13 -6.76 -23.08
N GLY A 89 -6.11 -7.63 -23.08
CA GLY A 89 -5.61 -8.28 -21.86
C GLY A 89 -5.16 -7.26 -20.81
N LEU A 90 -4.26 -6.36 -21.21
CA LEU A 90 -3.75 -5.27 -20.35
C LEU A 90 -4.88 -4.40 -19.77
N THR A 91 -5.93 -4.12 -20.54
CA THR A 91 -7.09 -3.34 -20.05
C THR A 91 -7.83 -4.06 -18.93
N CYS A 92 -8.07 -5.37 -19.11
CA CYS A 92 -8.75 -6.22 -18.14
C CYS A 92 -7.93 -6.34 -16.85
N ASP A 93 -6.63 -6.66 -17.00
CA ASP A 93 -5.71 -6.85 -15.88
C ASP A 93 -5.55 -5.55 -15.07
N LEU A 94 -5.42 -4.40 -15.74
CA LEU A 94 -5.30 -3.10 -15.09
C LEU A 94 -6.58 -2.72 -14.32
N SER A 95 -7.75 -3.02 -14.88
CA SER A 95 -9.04 -2.83 -14.20
C SER A 95 -9.12 -3.66 -12.92
N CYS A 96 -8.74 -4.94 -13.00
CA CYS A 96 -8.72 -5.86 -11.87
C CYS A 96 -7.75 -5.41 -10.78
N LEU A 97 -6.52 -5.03 -11.13
CA LEU A 97 -5.52 -4.61 -10.16
C LEU A 97 -5.86 -3.27 -9.49
N LEU A 98 -6.35 -2.28 -10.25
CA LEU A 98 -6.79 -1.01 -9.66
C LEU A 98 -7.96 -1.22 -8.69
N ALA A 99 -8.87 -2.16 -8.98
CA ALA A 99 -9.98 -2.51 -8.09
C ALA A 99 -9.51 -3.11 -6.75
N ARG A 100 -8.33 -3.75 -6.70
CA ARG A 100 -7.76 -4.32 -5.47
C ARG A 100 -7.34 -3.26 -4.44
N TYR A 101 -7.09 -2.01 -4.85
CA TYR A 101 -6.79 -0.91 -3.92
C TYR A 101 -8.02 -0.37 -3.18
N ARG A 102 -9.24 -0.67 -3.65
CA ARG A 102 -10.56 -0.37 -3.03
C ARG A 102 -10.83 1.08 -2.58
N THR A 103 -9.92 1.98 -2.88
CA THR A 103 -9.96 3.37 -2.42
C THR A 103 -10.78 4.24 -3.36
N PHE A 104 -10.79 3.91 -4.65
CA PHE A 104 -11.70 4.49 -5.64
C PHE A 104 -12.63 3.38 -6.15
N PRO A 105 -13.92 3.68 -6.40
CA PRO A 105 -14.73 2.83 -7.26
C PRO A 105 -14.07 2.70 -8.64
N VAL A 106 -13.95 1.49 -9.16
CA VAL A 106 -13.44 1.23 -10.52
C VAL A 106 -14.60 0.78 -11.38
N ILE A 107 -14.79 1.43 -12.53
CA ILE A 107 -15.84 1.09 -13.49
C ILE A 107 -15.44 -0.20 -14.21
N ALA A 108 -16.36 -1.16 -14.23
CA ALA A 108 -16.13 -2.46 -14.84
C ALA A 108 -15.84 -2.34 -16.35
N TYR A 109 -14.88 -3.14 -16.81
CA TYR A 109 -14.41 -3.17 -18.20
C TYR A 109 -15.55 -3.32 -19.22
N ASP A 110 -16.57 -4.13 -18.94
CA ASP A 110 -17.69 -4.33 -19.87
C ASP A 110 -18.49 -3.04 -20.15
N SER A 111 -18.48 -2.09 -19.21
CA SER A 111 -19.16 -0.79 -19.37
C SER A 111 -18.38 0.18 -20.25
N VAL A 112 -17.10 -0.08 -20.52
CA VAL A 112 -16.20 0.78 -21.30
C VAL A 112 -15.74 0.15 -22.62
N ARG A 113 -15.95 -1.16 -22.80
CA ARG A 113 -15.51 -1.94 -23.99
C ARG A 113 -16.07 -1.44 -25.33
N GLY A 114 -17.20 -0.73 -25.31
CA GLY A 114 -17.83 -0.15 -26.51
C GLY A 114 -17.39 1.29 -26.83
N LEU A 115 -16.62 1.92 -25.94
CA LEU A 115 -16.19 3.30 -26.11
C LEU A 115 -14.91 3.34 -26.94
N ALA A 116 -14.92 4.18 -27.98
CA ALA A 116 -13.69 4.54 -28.67
C ALA A 116 -12.76 5.27 -27.68
N THR A 117 -11.45 5.03 -27.76
CA THR A 117 -10.50 5.84 -26.98
C THR A 117 -10.68 7.30 -27.36
N PRO A 118 -11.04 8.17 -26.41
CA PRO A 118 -11.29 9.56 -26.72
C PRO A 118 -10.01 10.22 -27.25
N THR A 119 -10.18 11.12 -28.23
CA THR A 119 -9.17 12.13 -28.55
C THR A 119 -8.97 13.04 -27.33
N PRO A 120 -7.88 13.84 -27.27
CA PRO A 120 -7.65 14.80 -26.18
C PRO A 120 -8.86 15.66 -25.80
N ASP A 121 -9.75 15.95 -26.77
CA ASP A 121 -10.96 16.75 -26.57
C ASP A 121 -12.18 15.92 -26.10
N GLY A 122 -12.13 14.59 -26.18
CA GLY A 122 -13.25 13.69 -25.84
C GLY A 122 -13.23 13.14 -24.42
N PHE A 123 -12.17 13.37 -23.65
CA PHE A 123 -12.02 12.79 -22.30
C PHE A 123 -13.09 13.29 -21.32
N ALA A 124 -13.52 14.55 -21.39
CA ALA A 124 -14.60 15.05 -20.54
C ALA A 124 -15.95 14.39 -20.84
N ALA A 125 -16.29 14.21 -22.12
CA ALA A 125 -17.51 13.53 -22.54
C ALA A 125 -17.55 12.08 -22.04
N VAL A 126 -16.40 11.38 -22.13
CA VAL A 126 -16.26 10.01 -21.61
C VAL A 126 -16.36 9.97 -20.09
N GLY A 127 -15.76 10.94 -19.38
CA GLY A 127 -15.90 11.07 -17.93
C GLY A 127 -17.34 11.32 -17.48
N GLU A 128 -18.09 12.16 -18.19
CA GLU A 128 -19.51 12.40 -17.93
C GLU A 128 -20.38 11.16 -18.21
N GLU A 129 -20.17 10.51 -19.36
CA GLU A 129 -20.91 9.29 -19.75
C GLU A 129 -20.72 8.17 -18.72
N LEU A 130 -19.47 7.97 -18.30
CA LEU A 130 -19.11 6.93 -17.34
C LEU A 130 -19.32 7.35 -15.88
N ARG A 131 -19.57 8.64 -15.62
CA ARG A 131 -19.55 9.24 -14.27
C ARG A 131 -18.23 8.95 -13.53
N ALA A 132 -17.13 8.94 -14.29
CA ALA A 132 -15.78 8.79 -13.77
C ALA A 132 -15.07 10.14 -13.73
N ARG A 133 -14.45 10.44 -12.60
CA ARG A 133 -13.59 11.62 -12.49
C ARG A 133 -12.22 11.35 -13.09
N TYR A 134 -11.68 10.16 -12.88
CA TYR A 134 -10.34 9.80 -13.30
C TYR A 134 -10.38 8.78 -14.42
N LEU A 135 -9.60 9.03 -15.46
CA LEU A 135 -9.50 8.15 -16.62
C LEU A 135 -8.08 7.61 -16.68
N VAL A 136 -7.95 6.29 -16.64
CA VAL A 136 -6.67 5.59 -16.79
C VAL A 136 -6.68 4.89 -18.13
N GLY A 137 -5.69 5.14 -18.96
CA GLY A 137 -5.62 4.53 -20.29
C GLY A 137 -4.19 4.28 -20.73
N ALA A 138 -4.02 3.62 -21.86
CA ALA A 138 -2.72 3.48 -22.48
C ALA A 138 -2.80 3.36 -23.99
N THR A 139 -1.67 3.58 -24.65
CA THR A 139 -1.47 3.29 -26.08
C THR A 139 -0.41 2.23 -26.23
N LEU A 140 -0.62 1.28 -27.15
CA LEU A 140 0.25 0.14 -27.37
C LEU A 140 0.61 0.04 -28.84
N ARG A 141 1.89 -0.22 -29.13
CA ARG A 141 2.35 -0.51 -30.48
C ARG A 141 3.47 -1.53 -30.47
N LEU A 142 3.56 -2.29 -31.54
CA LEU A 142 4.70 -3.14 -31.85
C LEU A 142 5.45 -2.56 -33.05
N ARG A 143 6.76 -2.34 -32.92
CA ARG A 143 7.60 -1.95 -34.05
C ARG A 143 8.82 -2.85 -34.11
N ALA A 144 9.01 -3.53 -35.25
CA ALA A 144 9.98 -4.60 -35.41
C ALA A 144 9.78 -5.71 -34.35
N ALA A 145 10.58 -5.72 -33.29
CA ALA A 145 10.48 -6.68 -32.18
C ALA A 145 10.43 -5.98 -30.81
N THR A 146 9.94 -4.73 -30.76
CA THR A 146 9.84 -3.94 -29.53
C THR A 146 8.43 -3.44 -29.34
N TRP A 147 7.83 -3.83 -28.21
CA TRP A 147 6.59 -3.27 -27.72
C TRP A 147 6.86 -1.92 -27.08
N ARG A 148 6.00 -0.95 -27.36
CA ARG A 148 5.96 0.32 -26.65
C ARG A 148 4.58 0.55 -26.09
N LEU A 149 4.51 0.62 -24.77
CA LEU A 149 3.32 0.98 -24.02
C LEU A 149 3.50 2.37 -23.41
N VAL A 150 2.54 3.26 -23.63
CA VAL A 150 2.50 4.58 -22.99
C VAL A 150 1.19 4.69 -22.24
N ALA A 151 1.26 4.66 -20.92
CA ALA A 151 0.11 4.76 -20.05
C ALA A 151 -0.03 6.16 -19.45
N PHE A 152 -1.24 6.51 -19.07
CA PHE A 152 -1.57 7.82 -18.53
C PHE A 152 -2.76 7.76 -17.57
N ALA A 153 -2.87 8.79 -16.73
CA ALA A 153 -4.02 9.05 -15.87
C ALA A 153 -4.40 10.53 -15.98
N ASP A 154 -5.66 10.80 -16.29
CA ASP A 154 -6.21 12.14 -16.52
C ASP A 154 -7.35 12.44 -15.54
N ASP A 155 -7.49 13.71 -15.11
CA ASP A 155 -8.71 14.22 -14.46
C ASP A 155 -9.66 14.71 -15.56
N ALA A 156 -10.80 14.03 -15.71
CA ALA A 156 -11.79 14.29 -16.75
C ALA A 156 -12.49 15.65 -16.61
N ILE A 157 -12.45 16.26 -15.42
CA ILE A 157 -13.09 17.55 -15.14
C ILE A 157 -12.11 18.69 -15.44
N THR A 158 -10.87 18.59 -14.96
CA THR A 158 -9.88 19.66 -15.14
C THR A 158 -9.07 19.54 -16.43
N HIS A 159 -9.23 18.43 -17.16
CA HIS A 159 -8.45 18.10 -18.37
C HIS A 159 -6.93 18.03 -18.13
N GLU A 160 -6.53 17.83 -16.88
CA GLU A 160 -5.11 17.74 -16.53
C GLU A 160 -4.63 16.30 -16.65
N ARG A 161 -3.47 16.13 -17.29
CA ARG A 161 -2.72 14.87 -17.21
C ARG A 161 -1.99 14.79 -15.88
N LEU A 162 -2.50 13.93 -15.00
CA LEU A 162 -1.96 13.72 -13.65
C LEU A 162 -0.68 12.90 -13.68
N TRP A 163 -0.60 11.95 -14.61
CA TRP A 163 0.55 11.05 -14.75
C TRP A 163 0.65 10.48 -16.16
N ASN A 164 1.88 10.22 -16.59
CA ASN A 164 2.18 9.40 -17.74
C ASN A 164 3.49 8.63 -17.53
N GLU A 165 3.57 7.44 -18.12
CA GLU A 165 4.78 6.61 -18.07
C GLU A 165 4.92 5.81 -19.36
N ARG A 166 6.17 5.54 -19.76
CA ARG A 166 6.50 4.81 -20.99
C ARG A 166 7.29 3.56 -20.63
N TYR A 167 6.92 2.46 -21.26
CA TYR A 167 7.60 1.17 -21.19
C TYR A 167 7.98 0.71 -22.58
N ASP A 168 9.21 0.22 -22.71
CA ASP A 168 9.71 -0.46 -23.89
C ASP A 168 10.22 -1.83 -23.45
N PHE A 169 9.77 -2.90 -24.12
CA PHE A 169 10.20 -4.28 -23.84
C PHE A 169 10.25 -5.10 -25.14
N ALA A 170 11.09 -6.13 -25.16
CA ALA A 170 11.25 -6.96 -26.35
C ALA A 170 10.03 -7.88 -26.54
N ASP A 171 9.75 -8.26 -27.79
CA ASP A 171 8.65 -9.19 -28.11
C ASP A 171 8.81 -10.56 -27.44
N SER A 172 10.05 -11.01 -27.27
CA SER A 172 10.38 -12.25 -26.56
C SER A 172 10.05 -12.21 -25.06
N GLU A 173 9.96 -11.02 -24.48
CA GLU A 173 9.74 -10.81 -23.04
C GLU A 173 8.26 -10.51 -22.72
N LEU A 174 7.39 -10.46 -23.73
CA LEU A 174 6.01 -9.98 -23.60
C LEU A 174 5.26 -10.64 -22.43
N PHE A 175 5.28 -11.96 -22.33
CA PHE A 175 4.54 -12.69 -21.28
C PHE A 175 5.18 -12.54 -19.91
N ASP A 176 6.51 -12.51 -19.84
CA ASP A 176 7.24 -12.38 -18.58
C ASP A 176 7.07 -10.97 -17.98
N VAL A 177 6.98 -9.96 -18.84
CA VAL A 177 6.93 -8.55 -18.46
C VAL A 177 5.48 -8.03 -18.34
N GLN A 178 4.50 -8.71 -18.93
CA GLN A 178 3.09 -8.27 -18.92
C GLN A 178 2.57 -8.06 -17.49
N ASP A 179 2.65 -9.08 -16.64
CA ASP A 179 2.15 -8.99 -15.26
C ASP A 179 2.89 -7.90 -14.48
N GLU A 180 4.22 -7.87 -14.64
CA GLU A 180 5.09 -6.87 -13.99
C GLU A 180 4.71 -5.44 -14.36
N VAL A 181 4.46 -5.20 -15.64
CA VAL A 181 4.07 -3.90 -16.18
C VAL A 181 2.69 -3.51 -15.69
N VAL A 182 1.70 -4.41 -15.73
CA VAL A 182 0.34 -4.11 -15.25
C VAL A 182 0.34 -3.79 -13.76
N GLU A 183 1.07 -4.54 -12.94
CA GLU A 183 1.22 -4.24 -11.51
C GLU A 183 1.83 -2.87 -11.25
N ARG A 184 2.92 -2.55 -11.96
CA ARG A 184 3.59 -1.26 -11.83
C ARG A 184 2.72 -0.11 -12.31
N LEU A 185 1.99 -0.29 -13.41
CA LEU A 185 1.04 0.68 -13.93
C LEU A 185 -0.07 0.97 -12.93
N ALA A 186 -0.67 -0.08 -12.36
CA ALA A 186 -1.71 0.06 -11.34
C ALA A 186 -1.18 0.83 -10.12
N ALA A 187 0.01 0.47 -9.61
CA ALA A 187 0.64 1.13 -8.48
C ALA A 187 0.99 2.60 -8.75
N SER A 188 1.62 2.90 -9.90
CA SER A 188 1.99 4.25 -10.32
C SER A 188 0.76 5.14 -10.55
N ALA A 189 -0.24 4.64 -11.27
CA ALA A 189 -1.48 5.37 -11.53
C ALA A 189 -2.20 5.66 -10.20
N TYR A 190 -2.36 4.65 -9.34
CA TYR A 190 -2.97 4.82 -8.03
C TYR A 190 -2.26 5.88 -7.18
N ALA A 191 -0.93 5.82 -7.11
CA ALA A 191 -0.14 6.82 -6.37
C ALA A 191 -0.35 8.25 -6.91
N ALA A 192 -0.37 8.43 -8.24
CA ALA A 192 -0.61 9.74 -8.85
C ALA A 192 -2.03 10.28 -8.55
N LEU A 193 -3.04 9.41 -8.62
CA LEU A 193 -4.43 9.79 -8.32
C LEU A 193 -4.59 10.22 -6.86
N THR A 194 -4.00 9.47 -5.92
CA THR A 194 -4.04 9.85 -4.50
C THR A 194 -3.27 11.13 -4.20
N ALA A 195 -2.19 11.42 -4.91
CA ALA A 195 -1.43 12.66 -4.74
C ALA A 195 -2.26 13.92 -5.10
N LYS A 196 -3.17 13.84 -6.08
CA LYS A 196 -4.08 14.95 -6.43
C LYS A 196 -5.08 15.28 -5.33
N LEU A 197 -5.33 14.33 -4.42
CA LEU A 197 -6.26 14.48 -3.29
C LEU A 197 -5.58 15.09 -2.05
N ALA A 198 -4.25 15.18 -2.05
CA ALA A 198 -3.54 15.86 -0.99
C ALA A 198 -3.94 17.36 -1.01
N PRO A 199 -4.28 17.95 0.14
CA PRO A 199 -4.53 19.39 0.20
C PRO A 199 -3.29 20.15 -0.28
N ALA A 200 -3.52 21.25 -1.00
CA ALA A 200 -2.45 22.17 -1.36
C ALA A 200 -1.71 22.59 -0.08
N ARG A 201 -0.37 22.49 -0.07
CA ARG A 201 0.47 22.79 1.11
C ARG A 201 0.41 24.27 1.53
N ASP A 202 -0.27 25.11 0.77
CA ASP A 202 -0.37 26.56 0.96
C ASP A 202 -1.45 26.94 1.97
N GLY A 203 -1.35 26.45 3.21
CA GLY A 203 -2.01 27.00 4.40
C GLY A 203 -3.54 27.18 4.37
N ALA A 204 -4.22 26.71 3.32
CA ALA A 204 -5.65 26.87 3.15
C ALA A 204 -6.35 25.97 4.17
N PRO A 205 -7.28 26.52 4.99
CA PRO A 205 -8.01 25.71 5.94
C PRO A 205 -8.76 24.60 5.18
N VAL A 206 -8.44 23.36 5.53
CA VAL A 206 -9.12 22.17 5.06
C VAL A 206 -10.58 22.29 5.52
N ALA A 207 -11.50 22.62 4.60
CA ALA A 207 -12.88 22.95 4.93
C ALA A 207 -13.55 21.84 5.77
N ASP A 208 -14.31 22.23 6.80
CA ASP A 208 -15.02 21.30 7.69
C ASP A 208 -16.05 20.41 6.97
N GLY A 209 -16.43 20.75 5.73
CA GLY A 209 -17.37 20.01 4.87
C GLY A 209 -16.79 18.83 4.07
N LEU A 210 -15.52 18.46 4.25
CA LEU A 210 -14.93 17.35 3.48
C LEU A 210 -15.57 15.98 3.77
N SER A 211 -15.75 15.16 2.73
CA SER A 211 -16.18 13.77 2.92
C SER A 211 -15.18 12.99 3.79
N ALA A 212 -15.63 11.92 4.46
CA ALA A 212 -14.75 11.03 5.23
C ALA A 212 -13.56 10.54 4.38
N TRP A 213 -13.83 10.25 3.10
CA TRP A 213 -12.84 9.82 2.13
C TRP A 213 -11.77 10.88 1.86
N THR A 214 -12.15 12.14 1.62
CA THR A 214 -11.17 13.21 1.40
C THR A 214 -10.33 13.47 2.66
N LYS A 215 -10.94 13.38 3.85
CA LYS A 215 -10.20 13.48 5.11
C LYS A 215 -9.17 12.36 5.25
N ALA A 216 -9.52 11.11 4.93
CA ALA A 216 -8.56 10.01 4.96
C ALA A 216 -7.36 10.22 4.02
N HIS A 217 -7.58 10.76 2.82
CA HIS A 217 -6.48 11.11 1.90
C HIS A 217 -5.61 12.27 2.40
N ALA A 218 -6.22 13.30 3.00
CA ALA A 218 -5.45 14.34 3.69
C ALA A 218 -4.59 13.75 4.83
N GLY A 219 -5.11 12.75 5.54
CA GLY A 219 -4.37 12.00 6.56
C GLY A 219 -3.16 11.26 5.99
N LEU A 220 -3.29 10.59 4.83
CA LEU A 220 -2.16 9.93 4.15
C LEU A 220 -1.09 10.94 3.73
N ALA A 221 -1.49 12.09 3.19
CA ALA A 221 -0.58 13.15 2.81
C ALA A 221 0.20 13.72 4.01
N ALA A 222 -0.48 13.94 5.14
CA ALA A 222 0.15 14.36 6.39
C ALA A 222 1.10 13.29 6.95
N TRP A 223 0.71 12.01 6.90
CA TRP A 223 1.54 10.89 7.35
C TRP A 223 2.83 10.76 6.53
N ALA A 224 2.79 11.10 5.25
CA ALA A 224 3.96 11.09 4.37
C ALA A 224 5.06 12.10 4.76
N ALA A 225 4.77 13.09 5.62
CA ALA A 225 5.76 14.04 6.13
C ALA A 225 6.81 13.39 7.06
N ARG A 226 6.48 12.25 7.70
CA ARG A 226 7.39 11.47 8.58
C ARG A 226 7.95 12.26 9.77
N ASP A 227 7.17 13.20 10.31
CA ASP A 227 7.49 13.95 11.53
C ASP A 227 6.32 13.95 12.53
N VAL A 228 6.55 14.47 13.73
CA VAL A 228 5.55 14.47 14.82
C VAL A 228 4.34 15.35 14.51
N ALA A 229 4.52 16.43 13.74
CA ALA A 229 3.43 17.34 13.39
C ALA A 229 2.49 16.69 12.36
N GLY A 230 3.07 16.11 11.30
CA GLY A 230 2.35 15.32 10.30
C GLY A 230 1.69 14.09 10.89
N TRP A 231 2.32 13.43 11.87
CA TRP A 231 1.69 12.31 12.59
C TRP A 231 0.44 12.74 13.38
N ARG A 232 0.49 13.85 14.12
CA ARG A 232 -0.67 14.38 14.84
C ARG A 232 -1.80 14.74 13.88
N GLU A 233 -1.47 15.43 12.79
CA GLU A 233 -2.46 15.85 11.80
C GLU A 233 -3.07 14.65 11.06
N ALA A 234 -2.26 13.66 10.70
CA ALA A 234 -2.74 12.41 10.13
C ALA A 234 -3.70 11.68 11.07
N THR A 235 -3.32 11.53 12.34
CA THR A 235 -4.13 10.87 13.37
C THR A 235 -5.49 11.57 13.52
N ARG A 236 -5.50 12.91 13.54
CA ARG A 236 -6.72 13.71 13.58
C ARG A 236 -7.60 13.48 12.35
N HIS A 237 -7.03 13.56 11.15
CA HIS A 237 -7.76 13.34 9.91
C HIS A 237 -8.39 11.95 9.80
N PHE A 238 -7.66 10.90 10.18
CA PHE A 238 -8.19 9.55 10.16
C PHE A 238 -9.25 9.31 11.24
N THR A 239 -9.07 9.89 12.44
CA THR A 239 -10.08 9.83 13.51
C THR A 239 -11.39 10.47 13.07
N ASP A 240 -11.32 11.68 12.48
CA ASP A 240 -12.47 12.37 11.91
C ASP A 240 -13.13 11.57 10.78
N ALA A 241 -12.32 10.92 9.94
CA ALA A 241 -12.82 10.11 8.84
C ALA A 241 -13.58 8.87 9.35
N VAL A 242 -13.06 8.17 10.36
CA VAL A 242 -13.75 7.04 11.02
C VAL A 242 -15.05 7.50 11.69
N ALA A 243 -15.06 8.66 12.34
CA ALA A 243 -16.27 9.20 12.95
C ALA A 243 -17.38 9.52 11.93
N ARG A 244 -17.00 9.92 10.70
CA ARG A 244 -17.94 10.25 9.61
C ARG A 244 -18.38 9.03 8.80
N ASP A 245 -17.47 8.09 8.53
CA ASP A 245 -17.74 6.83 7.82
C ASP A 245 -17.04 5.67 8.55
N PRO A 246 -17.73 5.02 9.51
CA PRO A 246 -17.16 3.91 10.27
C PRO A 246 -16.84 2.66 9.44
N ALA A 247 -17.31 2.59 8.19
CA ALA A 247 -17.04 1.50 7.25
C ALA A 247 -15.89 1.83 6.27
N LEU A 248 -15.31 3.03 6.34
CA LEU A 248 -14.19 3.43 5.49
C LEU A 248 -12.90 2.72 5.90
N VAL A 249 -12.56 1.63 5.19
CA VAL A 249 -11.33 0.85 5.39
C VAL A 249 -10.08 1.73 5.39
N LEU A 250 -9.98 2.70 4.47
CA LEU A 250 -8.83 3.60 4.37
C LEU A 250 -8.57 4.39 5.66
N ALA A 251 -9.64 4.78 6.37
CA ALA A 251 -9.52 5.54 7.60
C ALA A 251 -9.00 4.67 8.75
N HIS A 252 -9.55 3.45 8.90
CA HIS A 252 -9.04 2.46 9.87
C HIS A 252 -7.60 2.07 9.55
N PHE A 253 -7.27 1.85 8.28
CA PHE A 253 -5.93 1.53 7.84
C PHE A 253 -4.94 2.65 8.21
N GLY A 254 -5.30 3.91 7.94
CA GLY A 254 -4.54 5.08 8.32
C GLY A 254 -4.34 5.25 9.84
N LEU A 255 -5.36 4.97 10.65
CA LEU A 255 -5.23 4.91 12.12
C LEU A 255 -4.25 3.81 12.55
N GLY A 256 -4.28 2.63 11.91
CA GLY A 256 -3.29 1.58 12.14
C GLY A 256 -1.86 2.04 11.82
N LEU A 257 -1.66 2.68 10.66
CA LEU A 257 -0.35 3.24 10.25
C LEU A 257 0.18 4.29 11.23
N THR A 258 -0.68 5.20 11.70
CA THR A 258 -0.30 6.24 12.68
C THR A 258 -0.06 5.65 14.07
N SER A 259 -0.82 4.62 14.48
CA SER A 259 -0.60 3.90 15.73
C SER A 259 0.75 3.20 15.75
N TYR A 260 1.08 2.47 14.67
CA TYR A 260 2.41 1.84 14.53
C TYR A 260 3.54 2.89 14.53
N ALA A 261 3.37 4.01 13.83
CA ALA A 261 4.34 5.10 13.84
C ALA A 261 4.50 5.73 15.24
N GLY A 262 3.40 5.85 16.00
CA GLY A 262 3.42 6.32 17.38
C GLY A 262 4.25 5.42 18.30
N ILE A 263 4.07 4.10 18.19
CA ILE A 263 4.87 3.11 18.93
C ILE A 263 6.35 3.24 18.57
N LEU A 264 6.69 3.18 17.27
CA LEU A 264 8.08 3.19 16.82
C LEU A 264 8.84 4.46 17.21
N ASN A 265 8.17 5.61 17.14
CA ASN A 265 8.80 6.90 17.40
C ASN A 265 8.54 7.42 18.82
N GLN A 266 7.90 6.61 19.67
CA GLN A 266 7.52 6.97 21.05
C GLN A 266 6.68 8.26 21.10
N TRP A 267 5.78 8.41 20.14
CA TRP A 267 4.82 9.51 20.11
C TRP A 267 3.51 9.06 20.76
N GLY A 268 3.17 9.69 21.89
CA GLY A 268 1.94 9.40 22.62
C GLY A 268 2.05 8.22 23.57
N ASP A 269 0.91 7.63 23.91
CA ASP A 269 0.81 6.49 24.83
C ASP A 269 0.97 5.15 24.09
N ASP A 270 1.97 4.35 24.47
CA ASP A 270 2.30 3.07 23.82
C ASP A 270 1.17 2.03 23.97
N GLY A 271 0.52 1.97 25.14
CA GLY A 271 -0.57 1.03 25.41
C GLY A 271 -1.78 1.29 24.53
N ALA A 272 -2.22 2.55 24.47
CA ALA A 272 -3.31 2.99 23.61
C ALA A 272 -2.97 2.80 22.12
N ALA A 273 -1.74 3.07 21.71
CA ALA A 273 -1.31 2.87 20.33
C ALA A 273 -1.33 1.39 19.92
N ARG A 274 -0.88 0.46 20.80
CA ARG A 274 -0.96 -0.98 20.53
C ARG A 274 -2.40 -1.48 20.44
N ALA A 275 -3.26 -1.04 21.36
CA ALA A 275 -4.69 -1.38 21.32
C ALA A 275 -5.37 -0.86 20.05
N SER A 276 -5.07 0.39 19.67
CA SER A 276 -5.56 1.01 18.45
C SER A 276 -5.09 0.27 17.19
N LEU A 277 -3.81 -0.10 17.11
CA LEU A 277 -3.26 -0.88 16.00
C LEU A 277 -3.99 -2.22 15.83
N ALA A 278 -4.18 -2.97 16.92
CA ALA A 278 -4.89 -4.24 16.89
C ALA A 278 -6.36 -4.07 16.44
N ALA A 279 -7.07 -3.11 17.03
CA ALA A 279 -8.46 -2.83 16.66
C ALA A 279 -8.60 -2.41 15.18
N CYS A 280 -7.66 -1.61 14.66
CA CYS A 280 -7.65 -1.20 13.26
C CYS A 280 -7.39 -2.39 12.33
N ALA A 281 -6.49 -3.31 12.68
CA ALA A 281 -6.21 -4.52 11.91
C ALA A 281 -7.47 -5.40 11.79
N ASP A 282 -8.12 -5.68 12.93
CA ASP A 282 -9.35 -6.46 12.98
C ASP A 282 -10.48 -5.79 12.19
N ARG A 283 -10.56 -4.46 12.28
CA ARG A 283 -11.60 -3.69 11.58
C ARG A 283 -11.38 -3.68 10.08
N CYS A 284 -10.15 -3.53 9.60
CA CYS A 284 -9.82 -3.64 8.18
C CYS A 284 -10.15 -5.04 7.64
N ALA A 285 -9.72 -6.09 8.35
CA ALA A 285 -10.00 -7.47 7.95
C ALA A 285 -11.50 -7.79 7.95
N SER A 286 -12.27 -7.24 8.89
CA SER A 286 -13.72 -7.44 8.95
C SER A 286 -14.47 -6.70 7.85
N LEU A 287 -14.08 -5.45 7.56
CA LEU A 287 -14.74 -4.61 6.56
C LEU A 287 -14.36 -5.01 5.13
N ALA A 288 -13.14 -5.52 4.92
CA ALA A 288 -12.66 -5.96 3.63
C ALA A 288 -11.77 -7.21 3.75
N PRO A 289 -12.38 -8.41 3.89
CA PRO A 289 -11.66 -9.68 4.04
C PRO A 289 -10.76 -10.07 2.86
N HIS A 290 -10.98 -9.45 1.69
CA HIS A 290 -10.21 -9.69 0.46
C HIS A 290 -9.25 -8.54 0.15
N ALA A 291 -8.86 -7.75 1.15
CA ALA A 291 -7.97 -6.61 0.99
C ALA A 291 -6.74 -6.77 1.89
N GLY A 292 -5.58 -6.34 1.39
CA GLY A 292 -4.28 -6.59 2.04
C GLY A 292 -4.04 -5.75 3.31
N GLU A 293 -4.84 -4.72 3.56
CA GLU A 293 -4.67 -3.77 4.67
C GLU A 293 -4.79 -4.41 6.05
N GLY A 294 -5.72 -5.37 6.21
CA GLY A 294 -5.91 -6.11 7.46
C GLY A 294 -4.67 -6.95 7.81
N PRO A 295 -4.29 -7.92 6.96
CA PRO A 295 -3.06 -8.70 7.14
C PRO A 295 -1.81 -7.83 7.30
N PHE A 296 -1.68 -6.76 6.53
CA PHE A 296 -0.57 -5.82 6.69
C PHE A 296 -0.48 -5.22 8.11
N LEU A 297 -1.60 -4.80 8.71
CA LEU A 297 -1.60 -4.25 10.06
C LEU A 297 -1.37 -5.33 11.14
N TRP A 298 -1.87 -6.56 10.94
CA TRP A 298 -1.53 -7.68 11.83
C TRP A 298 -0.03 -7.99 11.77
N ALA A 299 0.59 -7.91 10.59
CA ALA A 299 2.04 -8.06 10.48
C ALA A 299 2.80 -6.99 11.26
N ARG A 300 2.36 -5.72 11.17
CA ARG A 300 2.93 -4.62 11.97
C ARG A 300 2.80 -4.87 13.46
N LEU A 301 1.67 -5.41 13.92
CA LEU A 301 1.47 -5.78 15.32
C LEU A 301 2.43 -6.91 15.74
N ALA A 302 2.56 -7.95 14.91
CA ALA A 302 3.49 -9.06 15.14
C ALA A 302 4.95 -8.59 15.21
N MET A 303 5.35 -7.63 14.37
CA MET A 303 6.67 -6.99 14.45
C MET A 303 6.91 -6.32 15.82
N ILE A 304 5.92 -5.59 16.35
CA ILE A 304 6.01 -4.98 17.70
C ILE A 304 6.15 -6.06 18.79
N GLN A 305 5.48 -7.20 18.61
CA GLN A 305 5.57 -8.36 19.48
C GLN A 305 6.86 -9.18 19.28
N LYS A 306 7.69 -8.81 18.30
CA LYS A 306 8.91 -9.52 17.88
C LYS A 306 8.67 -10.94 17.37
N ASP A 307 7.45 -11.22 16.91
CA ASP A 307 7.10 -12.47 16.22
C ASP A 307 7.28 -12.26 14.71
N LEU A 308 8.54 -12.37 14.25
CA LEU A 308 8.89 -12.16 12.85
C LEU A 308 8.25 -13.21 11.93
N GLY A 309 8.06 -14.45 12.39
CA GLY A 309 7.44 -15.51 11.61
C GLY A 309 5.96 -15.24 11.33
N THR A 310 5.21 -14.78 12.34
CA THR A 310 3.82 -14.34 12.13
C THR A 310 3.76 -13.06 11.28
N ALA A 311 4.70 -12.13 11.45
CA ALA A 311 4.77 -10.94 10.61
C ALA A 311 4.97 -11.28 9.13
N GLN A 312 5.90 -12.20 8.83
CA GLN A 312 6.17 -12.66 7.48
C GLN A 312 4.92 -13.25 6.81
N ARG A 313 4.25 -14.22 7.45
CA ARG A 313 3.05 -14.85 6.89
C ARG A 313 1.96 -13.85 6.54
N HIS A 314 1.68 -12.92 7.45
CA HIS A 314 0.65 -11.89 7.21
C HIS A 314 1.02 -10.91 6.10
N LEU A 315 2.31 -10.69 5.83
CA LEU A 315 2.77 -9.88 4.70
C LEU A 315 2.65 -10.66 3.39
N GLU A 316 2.94 -11.96 3.41
CA GLU A 316 2.69 -12.86 2.28
C GLU A 316 1.19 -12.89 1.93
N ASP A 317 0.30 -13.03 2.92
CA ASP A 317 -1.16 -12.92 2.75
C ASP A 317 -1.55 -11.57 2.12
N ALA A 318 -0.98 -10.46 2.61
CA ALA A 318 -1.26 -9.12 2.09
C ALA A 318 -0.85 -8.97 0.61
N ILE A 319 0.28 -9.57 0.23
CA ILE A 319 0.82 -9.57 -1.14
C ILE A 319 0.00 -10.48 -2.04
N GLU A 320 -0.46 -11.64 -1.57
CA GLU A 320 -1.35 -12.52 -2.34
C GLU A 320 -2.67 -11.80 -2.67
N LEU A 321 -3.24 -11.11 -1.67
CA LEU A 321 -4.46 -10.31 -1.86
C LEU A 321 -4.24 -9.12 -2.79
N ASN A 322 -3.08 -8.46 -2.72
CA ASN A 322 -2.73 -7.35 -3.61
C ASN A 322 -1.21 -7.38 -3.97
N PRO A 323 -0.85 -7.99 -5.11
CA PRO A 323 0.54 -8.08 -5.55
C PRO A 323 1.20 -6.71 -5.76
N SER A 324 0.42 -5.69 -6.12
CA SER A 324 0.85 -4.31 -6.30
C SER A 324 0.96 -3.51 -4.99
N PHE A 325 0.78 -4.15 -3.82
CA PHE A 325 0.87 -3.48 -2.53
C PHE A 325 2.33 -3.21 -2.12
N ALA A 326 2.93 -2.18 -2.71
CA ALA A 326 4.35 -1.86 -2.56
C ALA A 326 4.81 -1.74 -1.10
N MET A 327 3.95 -1.22 -0.20
CA MET A 327 4.27 -1.15 1.23
C MET A 327 4.42 -2.54 1.86
N ALA A 328 3.61 -3.53 1.48
CA ALA A 328 3.72 -4.88 2.02
C ALA A 328 5.05 -5.52 1.63
N HIS A 329 5.47 -5.41 0.36
CA HIS A 329 6.80 -5.84 -0.10
C HIS A 329 7.94 -5.19 0.67
N ALA A 330 7.87 -3.86 0.90
CA ALA A 330 8.91 -3.13 1.64
C ALA A 330 9.01 -3.55 3.10
N VAL A 331 7.88 -3.91 3.72
CA VAL A 331 7.84 -4.37 5.12
C VAL A 331 8.24 -5.84 5.21
N LEU A 332 7.90 -6.67 4.22
CA LEU A 332 8.38 -8.05 4.13
C LEU A 332 9.90 -8.07 4.05
N ALA A 333 10.49 -7.22 3.22
CA ALA A 333 11.94 -7.04 3.16
C ALA A 333 12.55 -6.65 4.52
N GLN A 334 11.88 -5.78 5.30
CA GLN A 334 12.33 -5.42 6.65
C GLN A 334 12.27 -6.60 7.60
N VAL A 335 11.18 -7.38 7.59
CA VAL A 335 11.02 -8.57 8.44
C VAL A 335 12.09 -9.62 8.10
N LEU A 336 12.26 -9.93 6.83
CA LEU A 336 13.29 -10.87 6.35
C LEU A 336 14.70 -10.40 6.69
N GLN A 337 14.97 -9.09 6.61
CA GLN A 337 16.26 -8.53 7.01
C GLN A 337 16.52 -8.66 8.51
N LEU A 338 15.49 -8.47 9.35
CA LEU A 338 15.59 -8.65 10.81
C LEU A 338 15.76 -10.13 11.19
N ASP A 339 15.27 -11.03 10.35
CA ASP A 339 15.46 -12.49 10.46
C ASP A 339 16.74 -12.98 9.74
N GLU A 340 17.62 -12.05 9.32
CA GLU A 340 18.90 -12.30 8.66
C GLU A 340 18.81 -13.05 7.31
N GLN A 341 17.62 -13.09 6.69
CA GLN A 341 17.38 -13.64 5.36
C GLN A 341 17.68 -12.61 4.27
N ALA A 342 18.97 -12.32 4.04
CA ALA A 342 19.42 -11.20 3.21
C ALA A 342 18.98 -11.26 1.74
N ASP A 343 19.04 -12.42 1.09
CA ASP A 343 18.68 -12.55 -0.33
C ASP A 343 17.16 -12.40 -0.55
N PRO A 344 16.28 -13.12 0.19
CA PRO A 344 14.84 -12.87 0.14
C PRO A 344 14.46 -11.42 0.47
N ALA A 345 15.14 -10.79 1.43
CA ALA A 345 14.91 -9.40 1.80
C ALA A 345 15.21 -8.45 0.62
N MET A 346 16.32 -8.68 -0.09
CA MET A 346 16.68 -7.89 -1.26
C MET A 346 15.63 -8.01 -2.37
N GLU A 347 15.17 -9.23 -2.68
CA GLU A 347 14.15 -9.44 -3.72
C GLU A 347 12.80 -8.78 -3.37
N ALA A 348 12.34 -8.92 -2.12
CA ALA A 348 11.15 -8.23 -1.66
C ALA A 348 11.31 -6.68 -1.75
N MET A 349 12.49 -6.13 -1.42
CA MET A 349 12.72 -4.70 -1.54
C MET A 349 12.77 -4.22 -2.99
N LYS A 350 13.39 -5.00 -3.90
CA LYS A 350 13.38 -4.71 -5.33
C LYS A 350 11.95 -4.65 -5.87
N ASN A 351 11.08 -5.57 -5.45
CA ASN A 351 9.65 -5.52 -5.80
C ASN A 351 8.98 -4.24 -5.28
N ALA A 352 9.25 -3.84 -4.04
CA ALA A 352 8.73 -2.57 -3.53
C ALA A 352 9.19 -1.36 -4.34
N VAL A 353 10.47 -1.29 -4.72
CA VAL A 353 11.02 -0.20 -5.56
C VAL A 353 10.48 -0.25 -6.97
N ARG A 354 10.30 -1.44 -7.55
CA ARG A 354 9.66 -1.62 -8.85
C ARG A 354 8.26 -1.02 -8.86
N LEU A 355 7.46 -1.31 -7.83
CA LEU A 355 6.09 -0.81 -7.66
C LEU A 355 6.02 0.66 -7.22
N GLY A 356 7.06 1.17 -6.55
CA GLY A 356 7.14 2.52 -6.00
C GLY A 356 8.54 3.13 -6.11
N PRO A 357 9.00 3.50 -7.32
CA PRO A 357 10.42 3.78 -7.61
C PRO A 357 11.00 5.02 -6.92
N ARG A 358 10.15 5.85 -6.33
CA ARG A 358 10.56 7.03 -5.55
C ARG A 358 10.42 6.84 -4.03
N SER A 359 9.59 5.89 -3.61
CA SER A 359 9.14 5.78 -2.21
C SER A 359 10.01 4.87 -1.35
N PHE A 360 10.69 3.90 -1.96
CA PHE A 360 11.38 2.82 -1.24
C PHE A 360 12.89 2.74 -1.50
N VAL A 361 13.46 3.75 -2.18
CA VAL A 361 14.89 3.83 -2.53
C VAL A 361 15.79 3.75 -1.29
N ALA A 362 15.39 4.41 -0.19
CA ALA A 362 16.12 4.31 1.08
C ALA A 362 16.10 2.90 1.69
N GLY A 363 15.06 2.12 1.41
CA GLY A 363 14.98 0.72 1.82
C GLY A 363 16.01 -0.14 1.10
N LEU A 364 16.22 0.05 -0.21
CA LEU A 364 17.29 -0.61 -0.96
C LEU A 364 18.68 -0.29 -0.39
N ALA A 365 18.90 0.97 0.00
CA ALA A 365 20.16 1.35 0.63
C ALA A 365 20.44 0.52 1.89
N THR A 366 19.42 0.28 2.72
CA THR A 366 19.53 -0.58 3.91
C THR A 366 19.83 -2.03 3.53
N MET A 367 19.18 -2.57 2.49
CA MET A 367 19.44 -3.95 2.03
C MET A 367 20.88 -4.11 1.54
N HIS A 368 21.38 -3.16 0.73
CA HIS A 368 22.77 -3.15 0.28
C HIS A 368 23.75 -3.01 1.46
N PHE A 369 23.46 -2.13 2.42
CA PHE A 369 24.30 -1.98 3.60
C PHE A 369 24.39 -3.27 4.41
N ALA A 370 23.24 -3.94 4.60
CA ALA A 370 23.20 -5.20 5.32
C ALA A 370 24.00 -6.31 4.62
N ARG A 371 24.07 -6.30 3.30
CA ARG A 371 24.90 -7.20 2.48
C ARG A 371 26.36 -6.75 2.32
N GLU A 372 26.76 -5.68 3.03
CA GLU A 372 28.11 -5.09 2.98
C GLU A 372 28.48 -4.48 1.62
N GLU A 373 27.48 -4.21 0.78
CA GLU A 373 27.62 -3.57 -0.52
C GLU A 373 27.60 -2.04 -0.32
N TYR A 374 28.60 -1.52 0.40
CA TYR A 374 28.58 -0.14 0.92
C TYR A 374 28.52 0.93 -0.16
N GLU A 375 29.18 0.75 -1.30
CA GLU A 375 29.13 1.68 -2.44
C GLU A 375 27.69 1.80 -2.99
N SER A 376 27.02 0.67 -3.18
CA SER A 376 25.61 0.61 -3.61
C SER A 376 24.69 1.25 -2.56
N ALA A 377 24.93 0.97 -1.28
CA ALA A 377 24.19 1.57 -0.17
C ALA A 377 24.32 3.10 -0.15
N LEU A 378 25.53 3.63 -0.38
CA LEU A 378 25.78 5.06 -0.45
C LEU A 378 25.08 5.69 -1.67
N ASN A 379 25.16 5.05 -2.84
CA ASN A 379 24.50 5.54 -4.05
C ASN A 379 22.97 5.63 -3.88
N GLU A 380 22.34 4.56 -3.39
CA GLU A 380 20.90 4.53 -3.16
C GLU A 380 20.47 5.50 -2.05
N SER A 381 21.27 5.65 -0.99
CA SER A 381 21.01 6.66 0.04
C SER A 381 21.07 8.08 -0.54
N CYS A 382 22.03 8.37 -1.41
CA CYS A 382 22.11 9.67 -2.09
C CYS A 382 20.94 9.92 -3.03
N ARG A 383 20.47 8.90 -3.75
CA ARG A 383 19.23 9.00 -4.56
C ARG A 383 18.01 9.32 -3.67
N ALA A 384 17.90 8.67 -2.52
CA ALA A 384 16.82 8.97 -1.57
C ALA A 384 16.92 10.41 -1.02
N LEU A 385 18.13 10.90 -0.72
CA LEU A 385 18.35 12.28 -0.27
C LEU A 385 18.12 13.33 -1.36
N ALA A 386 18.30 12.99 -2.63
CA ALA A 386 17.94 13.87 -3.74
C ALA A 386 16.42 14.07 -3.83
N ILE A 387 15.62 13.07 -3.43
CA ILE A 387 14.15 13.14 -3.38
C ILE A 387 13.68 13.84 -2.09
N ALA A 388 14.26 13.46 -0.95
CA ALA A 388 13.89 13.98 0.37
C ALA A 388 15.14 14.41 1.14
N PRO A 389 15.64 15.65 0.93
CA PRO A 389 16.87 16.12 1.55
C PRO A 389 16.85 16.09 3.08
N THR A 390 15.69 16.20 3.73
CA THR A 390 15.58 16.18 5.20
C THR A 390 15.47 14.77 5.79
N TYR A 391 15.55 13.70 4.97
CA TYR A 391 15.32 12.34 5.44
C TYR A 391 16.50 11.80 6.27
N ALA A 392 16.39 11.91 7.59
CA ALA A 392 17.44 11.56 8.54
C ALA A 392 17.92 10.10 8.43
N TYR A 393 17.01 9.14 8.23
CA TYR A 393 17.38 7.73 8.14
C TYR A 393 18.26 7.44 6.92
N ALA A 394 17.91 7.96 5.74
CA ALA A 394 18.76 7.82 4.54
C ALA A 394 20.14 8.47 4.72
N ARG A 395 20.20 9.63 5.38
CA ARG A 395 21.47 10.31 5.68
C ARG A 395 22.35 9.53 6.64
N MET A 396 21.73 8.91 7.64
CA MET A 396 22.43 8.03 8.59
C MET A 396 23.05 6.83 7.87
N VAL A 397 22.29 6.13 7.02
CA VAL A 397 22.82 5.01 6.21
C VAL A 397 23.93 5.48 5.26
N ALA A 398 23.78 6.66 4.63
CA ALA A 398 24.82 7.23 3.78
C ALA A 398 26.13 7.51 4.55
N ALA A 399 26.04 8.11 5.75
CA ALA A 399 27.21 8.41 6.57
C ALA A 399 27.92 7.13 7.00
N ALA A 400 27.17 6.12 7.43
CA ALA A 400 27.72 4.82 7.79
C ALA A 400 28.36 4.11 6.59
N ALA A 401 27.72 4.13 5.42
CA ALA A 401 28.26 3.53 4.20
C ALA A 401 29.58 4.20 3.78
N ALA A 402 29.63 5.54 3.75
CA ALA A 402 30.84 6.29 3.44
C ALA A 402 31.98 6.00 4.43
N TRP A 403 31.65 5.78 5.72
CA TRP A 403 32.62 5.38 6.74
C TRP A 403 33.24 4.00 6.43
N TRP A 404 32.43 3.01 6.06
CA TRP A 404 32.92 1.66 5.76
C TRP A 404 33.68 1.55 4.42
N ILE A 405 33.37 2.42 3.45
CA ILE A 405 34.16 2.58 2.21
C ILE A 405 35.53 3.21 2.49
N GLY A 406 35.67 3.96 3.60
CA GLY A 406 36.89 4.70 3.96
C GLY A 406 36.89 6.17 3.53
N ASP A 407 35.81 6.68 2.93
CA ASP A 407 35.64 8.10 2.62
C ASP A 407 35.24 8.90 3.87
N ARG A 408 36.23 9.13 4.74
CA ARG A 408 36.06 9.82 6.03
C ARG A 408 35.51 11.24 5.87
N GLY A 409 35.93 11.96 4.83
CA GLY A 409 35.51 13.34 4.58
C GLY A 409 34.03 13.44 4.24
N ARG A 410 33.54 12.57 3.35
CA ARG A 410 32.11 12.50 3.03
C ARG A 410 31.28 11.98 4.20
N ALA A 411 31.78 10.97 4.92
CA ALA A 411 31.11 10.44 6.12
C ALA A 411 30.90 11.54 7.18
N ALA A 412 31.94 12.33 7.48
CA ALA A 412 31.86 13.45 8.42
C ALA A 412 30.88 14.52 7.95
N THR A 413 30.88 14.87 6.66
CA THR A 413 29.96 15.86 6.08
C THR A 413 28.50 15.42 6.22
N LEU A 414 28.20 14.16 5.87
CA LEU A 414 26.86 13.59 5.98
C LEU A 414 26.41 13.50 7.44
N TYR A 415 27.31 13.17 8.37
CA TYR A 415 27.00 13.08 9.79
C TYR A 415 26.76 14.46 10.42
N ALA A 416 27.59 15.46 10.11
CA ALA A 416 27.39 16.83 10.57
C ALA A 416 26.02 17.38 10.14
N GLU A 417 25.62 17.11 8.90
CA GLU A 417 24.30 17.50 8.39
C GLU A 417 23.15 16.74 9.08
N LEU A 418 23.37 15.46 9.45
CA LEU A 418 22.41 14.69 10.24
C LEU A 418 22.22 15.35 11.61
N LYS A 419 23.30 15.73 12.30
CA LYS A 419 23.22 16.42 13.59
C LYS A 419 22.65 17.83 13.48
N ARG A 420 22.90 18.53 12.37
CA ARG A 420 22.29 19.85 12.10
C ARG A 420 20.77 19.75 11.95
N THR A 421 20.28 18.72 11.28
CA THR A 421 18.84 18.50 11.01
C THR A 421 18.11 17.78 12.14
N ARG A 422 18.82 16.94 12.91
CA ARG A 422 18.35 16.27 14.14
C ARG A 422 19.41 16.36 15.24
N PRO A 423 19.48 17.50 15.97
CA PRO A 423 20.45 17.70 17.04
C PRO A 423 20.35 16.65 18.16
N ASP A 424 19.13 16.17 18.40
CA ASP A 424 18.75 15.14 19.37
C ASP A 424 19.05 13.71 18.92
N PHE A 425 19.56 13.49 17.71
CA PHE A 425 19.92 12.15 17.23
C PHE A 425 21.05 11.54 18.08
N VAL A 426 20.78 10.36 18.63
CA VAL A 426 21.74 9.55 19.40
C VAL A 426 21.84 8.15 18.77
N PRO A 427 23.05 7.72 18.32
CA PRO A 427 23.25 6.41 17.69
C PRO A 427 22.74 5.24 18.53
N ALA A 428 22.97 5.26 19.85
CA ALA A 428 22.52 4.19 20.76
C ALA A 428 21.00 4.04 20.84
N VAL A 429 20.24 5.14 20.74
CA VAL A 429 18.76 5.10 20.78
C VAL A 429 18.20 4.49 19.50
N PHE A 430 18.84 4.74 18.36
CA PHE A 430 18.47 4.12 17.08
C PHE A 430 18.57 2.59 17.14
N VAL A 431 19.66 2.07 17.71
CA VAL A 431 19.95 0.63 17.77
C VAL A 431 18.95 -0.12 18.66
N ALA A 432 18.51 0.50 19.75
CA ALA A 432 17.49 -0.07 20.62
C ALA A 432 16.15 -0.30 19.90
N THR A 433 15.84 0.52 18.89
CA THR A 433 14.60 0.44 18.11
C THR A 433 14.64 -0.62 17.01
N PHE A 434 15.78 -0.80 16.32
CA PHE A 434 15.88 -1.67 15.14
C PHE A 434 16.50 -3.04 15.41
N GLY A 435 16.92 -3.32 16.64
CA GLY A 435 17.41 -4.63 17.06
C GLY A 435 18.91 -4.62 17.35
N PRO A 436 19.33 -4.58 18.63
CA PRO A 436 20.75 -4.48 19.00
C PRO A 436 21.58 -5.72 18.64
N ARG A 437 20.94 -6.81 18.24
CA ARG A 437 21.60 -8.08 17.86
C ARG A 437 21.72 -8.27 16.35
N VAL A 438 21.12 -7.38 15.55
CA VAL A 438 21.18 -7.47 14.09
C VAL A 438 22.54 -6.92 13.64
N ALA A 439 23.33 -7.75 12.95
CA ALA A 439 24.71 -7.41 12.59
C ALA A 439 24.83 -6.12 11.76
N SER A 440 23.89 -5.88 10.84
CA SER A 440 23.86 -4.66 10.03
C SER A 440 23.58 -3.40 10.86
N VAL A 441 22.70 -3.49 11.87
CA VAL A 441 22.40 -2.39 12.80
C VAL A 441 23.61 -2.05 13.66
N GLN A 442 24.34 -3.06 14.13
CA GLN A 442 25.60 -2.85 14.87
C GLN A 442 26.67 -2.17 14.02
N ARG A 443 26.82 -2.55 12.75
CA ARG A 443 27.75 -1.89 11.82
C ARG A 443 27.40 -0.42 11.56
N VAL A 444 26.10 -0.09 11.48
CA VAL A 444 25.65 1.31 11.42
C VAL A 444 26.04 2.05 12.70
N GLN A 445 25.75 1.47 13.87
CA GLN A 445 26.10 2.06 15.17
C GLN A 445 27.58 2.40 15.28
N GLN A 446 28.44 1.42 15.03
CA GLN A 446 29.90 1.56 15.15
C GLN A 446 30.42 2.72 14.29
N ALA A 447 29.94 2.84 13.06
CA ALA A 447 30.32 3.94 12.18
C ALA A 447 29.89 5.31 12.73
N LEU A 448 28.66 5.42 13.21
CA LEU A 448 28.11 6.69 13.71
C LEU A 448 28.71 7.11 15.04
N GLU A 449 29.05 6.17 15.92
CA GLU A 449 29.73 6.47 17.19
C GLU A 449 31.16 6.97 16.93
N ALA A 450 31.87 6.36 15.99
CA ALA A 450 33.19 6.83 15.58
C ALA A 450 33.15 8.26 14.97
N LEU A 451 32.09 8.56 14.21
CA LEU A 451 31.85 9.90 13.67
C LEU A 451 31.48 10.91 14.77
N ASP A 452 30.67 10.53 15.76
CA ASP A 452 30.31 11.41 16.89
C ASP A 452 31.53 11.80 17.73
N LEU A 453 32.40 10.84 18.04
CA LEU A 453 33.66 11.08 18.76
C LEU A 453 34.57 12.06 18.01
N SER A 454 34.54 12.00 16.67
CA SER A 454 35.34 12.88 15.81
C SER A 454 34.72 14.27 15.63
N HIS A 455 33.44 14.44 15.99
CA HIS A 455 32.67 15.68 15.77
C HIS A 455 32.58 16.58 17.01
N ARG A 456 32.92 16.08 18.21
CA ARG A 456 32.90 16.89 19.44
C ARG A 456 34.06 17.91 19.41
N PRO A 457 33.79 19.22 19.56
CA PRO A 457 34.86 20.18 19.78
C PRO A 457 35.54 19.86 21.12
N GLY A 458 36.87 19.76 21.09
CA GLY A 458 37.71 19.50 22.27
C GLY A 458 37.73 20.62 23.28
#